data_AF-A0A101F257-F1
#
_entry.id   AF-A0A101F257-F1
#
_cell.length_a   1.000
_cell.length_b   1.000
_cell.length_c   1.000
_cell.angle_alpha   90.00
_cell.angle_beta   90.00
_cell.angle_gamma   90.00
#
_symmetry.space_group_name_H-M   'P 1'
#
loop_
_entity.id
_entity.type
_entity.pdbx_description
1 polymer ?
#
loop_
_entity_poly.entity_id
_entity_poly.type
_entity_poly.pdbx_seq_one_letter_code
_entity_poly.pdbx_strand_id
1 'polypeptide(L)'
;MRKRVVIALGGNAILQRGQKGTYEEQMENVRKTARQIVDIILDNEYEVVITHGNGPQVGALLLQQDAGEHVHGIPAQPMDVCGAMSQGQIGYMIQQAIMNELRRRGVERPVATIVTQTIVDKNDPAFQHPSKPVGPFYSEETAKKLAKEKGWVVIEDAGRGWRRVVPSPDPKGHVEAPIIQDLVEKEFIVISSGGGGIPVVEENGELKGVEAVI
;
A
#
# COMPACT_ATOMS: atom_id res chain seq x y z
N MET A 1 13.67 -24.74 14.94
CA MET A 1 13.46 -23.54 14.11
C MET A 1 12.07 -23.02 14.39
N ARG A 2 11.94 -21.71 14.66
CA ARG A 2 10.63 -21.05 14.73
C ARG A 2 9.99 -21.11 13.34
N LYS A 3 8.67 -21.22 13.29
CA LYS A 3 7.94 -21.19 12.01
C LYS A 3 7.80 -19.73 11.56
N ARG A 4 7.97 -19.50 10.25
CA ARG A 4 7.74 -18.19 9.65
C ARG A 4 6.33 -18.08 9.12
N VAL A 5 5.66 -16.97 9.45
CA VAL A 5 4.29 -16.68 9.04
C VAL A 5 4.27 -15.30 8.39
N VAL A 6 3.63 -15.23 7.22
CA VAL A 6 3.31 -13.97 6.55
C VAL A 6 1.82 -13.68 6.75
N ILE A 7 1.50 -12.54 7.34
CA ILE A 7 0.13 -12.10 7.62
C ILE A 7 -0.23 -10.99 6.63
N ALA A 8 -1.20 -11.24 5.74
CA ALA A 8 -1.69 -10.25 4.79
C ALA A 8 -2.99 -9.60 5.26
N LEU A 9 -2.92 -8.32 5.63
CA LEU A 9 -4.06 -7.56 6.10
C LEU A 9 -4.87 -6.98 4.95
N GLY A 10 -6.14 -7.38 4.84
CA GLY A 10 -7.07 -6.79 3.88
C GLY A 10 -7.47 -5.35 4.24
N GLY A 11 -8.09 -4.63 3.30
CA GLY A 11 -8.52 -3.25 3.50
C GLY A 11 -9.42 -3.04 4.73
N ASN A 12 -10.26 -4.03 5.07
CA ASN A 12 -11.13 -3.99 6.26
C ASN A 12 -10.38 -3.97 7.59
N ALA A 13 -9.11 -4.40 7.62
CA ALA A 13 -8.26 -4.33 8.80
C ALA A 13 -7.90 -2.88 9.17
N ILE A 14 -8.05 -1.95 8.21
CA ILE A 14 -7.69 -0.54 8.34
C ILE A 14 -8.94 0.34 8.18
N LEU A 15 -9.77 0.11 7.17
CA LEU A 15 -10.99 0.87 6.92
C LEU A 15 -12.17 -0.06 6.60
N GLN A 16 -13.21 0.01 7.43
CA GLN A 16 -14.42 -0.81 7.27
C GLN A 16 -15.43 -0.13 6.33
N ARG A 17 -16.30 -0.95 5.72
CA ARG A 17 -17.39 -0.46 4.87
C ARG A 17 -18.30 0.50 5.64
N GLY A 18 -18.54 1.69 5.08
CA GLY A 18 -19.42 2.71 5.65
C GLY A 18 -18.72 3.72 6.56
N GLN A 19 -17.44 3.52 6.88
CA GLN A 19 -16.63 4.53 7.58
C GLN A 19 -16.21 5.65 6.63
N LYS A 20 -15.99 6.85 7.18
CA LYS A 20 -15.60 8.03 6.40
C LYS A 20 -14.12 8.02 6.01
N GLY A 21 -13.30 7.23 6.69
CA GLY A 21 -11.86 7.18 6.46
C GLY A 21 -11.07 8.15 7.32
N THR A 22 -11.61 8.60 8.46
CA THR A 22 -10.82 9.48 9.36
C THR A 22 -9.63 8.73 9.94
N TYR A 23 -8.63 9.46 10.40
CA TYR A 23 -7.47 8.86 11.07
C TYR A 23 -7.91 8.05 12.31
N GLU A 24 -8.85 8.57 13.10
CA GLU A 24 -9.34 7.93 14.32
C GLU A 24 -10.06 6.62 14.02
N GLU A 25 -10.93 6.59 13.00
CA GLU A 25 -11.59 5.37 12.54
C GLU A 25 -10.57 4.32 12.12
N GLN A 26 -9.59 4.73 11.31
CA GLN A 26 -8.56 3.81 10.82
C GLN A 26 -7.67 3.30 11.95
N MET A 27 -7.25 4.17 12.86
CA MET A 27 -6.39 3.81 14.00
C MET A 27 -7.11 2.88 14.97
N GLU A 28 -8.42 3.05 15.18
CA GLU A 28 -9.20 2.17 16.03
C GLU A 28 -9.33 0.76 15.42
N ASN A 29 -9.52 0.66 14.10
CA ASN A 29 -9.50 -0.64 13.41
C ASN A 29 -8.12 -1.30 13.51
N VAL A 30 -7.05 -0.54 13.26
CA VAL A 30 -5.68 -1.05 13.35
C VAL A 30 -5.35 -1.54 14.76
N ARG A 31 -5.82 -0.86 15.82
CA ARG A 31 -5.66 -1.34 17.21
C ARG A 31 -6.37 -2.67 17.45
N LYS A 32 -7.59 -2.86 16.92
CA LYS A 32 -8.31 -4.13 17.04
C LYS A 32 -7.54 -5.25 16.35
N THR A 33 -7.07 -5.01 15.13
CA THR A 33 -6.25 -5.94 14.36
C THR A 33 -4.93 -6.26 15.07
N ALA A 34 -4.24 -5.25 15.62
CA ALA A 34 -2.97 -5.41 16.31
C ALA A 34 -3.08 -6.35 17.53
N ARG A 35 -4.19 -6.31 18.28
CA ARG A 35 -4.42 -7.25 19.40
C ARG A 35 -4.38 -8.70 18.93
N GLN A 36 -5.08 -9.02 17.85
CA GLN A 36 -5.13 -10.36 17.27
C GLN A 36 -3.77 -10.79 16.70
N ILE A 37 -3.06 -9.87 16.04
CA ILE A 37 -1.71 -10.13 15.54
C ILE A 37 -0.75 -10.42 16.70
N VAL A 38 -0.83 -9.66 17.80
CA VAL A 38 0.01 -9.89 18.97
C VAL A 38 -0.32 -11.22 19.64
N ASP A 39 -1.60 -11.64 19.67
CA ASP A 39 -1.95 -12.99 20.12
C ASP A 39 -1.21 -14.06 19.31
N ILE A 40 -1.17 -13.92 17.97
CA ILE A 40 -0.45 -14.84 17.08
C ILE A 40 1.07 -14.76 17.30
N ILE A 41 1.64 -13.57 17.42
CA ILE A 41 3.08 -13.37 17.63
C ILE A 41 3.56 -14.06 18.90
N LEU A 42 2.74 -14.03 19.96
CA LEU A 42 3.06 -14.61 21.26
C LEU A 42 2.73 -16.11 21.34
N ASP A 43 1.79 -16.59 20.52
CA ASP A 43 1.50 -18.01 20.41
C ASP A 43 2.61 -18.73 19.62
N ASN A 44 3.26 -19.73 20.22
CA ASN A 44 4.31 -20.57 19.61
C ASN A 44 5.54 -19.81 19.03
N GLU A 45 5.74 -18.54 19.41
CA GLU A 45 6.87 -17.68 19.03
C GLU A 45 7.16 -17.65 17.52
N TYR A 46 6.18 -17.29 16.68
CA TYR A 46 6.41 -17.18 15.24
C TYR A 46 7.39 -16.05 14.85
N GLU A 47 8.13 -16.30 13.77
CA GLU A 47 8.75 -15.25 12.96
C GLU A 47 7.66 -14.63 12.08
N VAL A 48 7.34 -13.35 12.28
CA VAL A 48 6.17 -12.72 11.66
C VAL A 48 6.59 -11.59 10.71
N VAL A 49 6.11 -11.69 9.48
CA VAL A 49 6.09 -10.60 8.50
C VAL A 49 4.64 -10.19 8.26
N ILE A 50 4.37 -8.90 8.26
CA ILE A 50 3.04 -8.33 8.09
C ILE A 50 3.03 -7.53 6.79
N THR A 51 2.10 -7.83 5.91
CA THR A 51 1.78 -7.01 4.74
C THR A 51 0.36 -6.49 4.85
N HIS A 52 0.00 -5.48 4.05
CA HIS A 52 -1.32 -4.88 4.06
C HIS A 52 -1.71 -4.38 2.67
N GLY A 53 -3.01 -4.32 2.40
CA GLY A 53 -3.53 -3.53 1.28
C GLY A 53 -3.47 -2.03 1.55
N ASN A 54 -3.61 -1.21 0.52
CA ASN A 54 -3.60 0.26 0.64
C ASN A 54 -4.70 0.96 -0.18
N GLY A 55 -5.58 0.22 -0.86
CA GLY A 55 -6.52 0.76 -1.87
C GLY A 55 -7.28 2.02 -1.45
N PRO A 56 -7.98 2.02 -0.29
CA PRO A 56 -8.65 3.23 0.19
C PRO A 56 -7.69 4.39 0.49
N GLN A 57 -6.53 4.12 1.08
CA GLN A 57 -5.55 5.12 1.50
C GLN A 57 -4.83 5.75 0.31
N VAL A 58 -4.34 4.94 -0.63
CA VAL A 58 -3.72 5.45 -1.86
C VAL A 58 -4.74 6.19 -2.72
N GLY A 59 -5.99 5.72 -2.75
CA GLY A 59 -7.08 6.44 -3.41
C GLY A 59 -7.35 7.83 -2.82
N ALA A 60 -7.35 7.94 -1.48
CA ALA A 60 -7.48 9.22 -0.79
C ALA A 60 -6.27 10.14 -1.03
N LEU A 61 -5.05 9.59 -1.06
CA LEU A 61 -3.83 10.35 -1.38
C LEU A 61 -3.87 10.89 -2.82
N LEU A 62 -4.27 10.08 -3.80
CA LEU A 62 -4.42 10.53 -5.19
C LEU A 62 -5.44 11.68 -5.31
N LEU A 63 -6.54 11.59 -4.56
CA LEU A 63 -7.52 12.68 -4.45
C LEU A 63 -6.92 13.96 -3.86
N GLN A 64 -6.07 13.83 -2.84
CA GLN A 64 -5.38 14.97 -2.23
C GLN A 64 -4.36 15.59 -3.18
N GLN A 65 -3.64 14.79 -3.97
CA GLN A 65 -2.73 15.28 -5.01
C GLN A 65 -3.49 16.08 -6.08
N ASP A 66 -4.60 15.53 -6.56
CA ASP A 66 -5.46 16.17 -7.57
C ASP A 66 -6.06 17.49 -7.06
N ALA A 67 -6.61 17.49 -5.84
CA ALA A 67 -7.14 18.70 -5.21
C ALA A 67 -6.03 19.73 -4.92
N GLY A 68 -4.85 19.30 -4.47
CA GLY A 68 -3.70 20.18 -4.22
C GLY A 68 -3.22 20.89 -5.50
N GLU A 69 -3.17 20.16 -6.61
CA GLU A 69 -2.82 20.71 -7.91
C GLU A 69 -3.88 21.69 -8.41
N HIS A 70 -5.16 21.31 -8.38
CA HIS A 70 -6.23 22.13 -8.94
C HIS A 70 -6.62 23.35 -8.09
N VAL A 71 -6.60 23.22 -6.76
CA VAL A 71 -7.04 24.28 -5.84
C VAL A 71 -5.88 25.19 -5.45
N HIS A 72 -4.67 24.64 -5.31
CA HIS A 72 -3.52 25.35 -4.75
C HIS A 72 -2.31 25.43 -5.68
N GLY A 73 -2.34 24.81 -6.86
CA GLY A 73 -1.21 24.80 -7.80
C GLY A 73 -0.01 23.99 -7.28
N ILE A 74 -0.22 23.08 -6.32
CA ILE A 74 0.84 22.21 -5.79
C ILE A 74 1.02 21.02 -6.75
N PRO A 75 2.21 20.80 -7.33
CA PRO A 75 2.41 19.72 -8.31
C PRO A 75 2.04 18.34 -7.73
N ALA A 76 1.17 17.62 -8.44
CA ALA A 76 0.75 16.27 -8.06
C ALA A 76 1.92 15.28 -8.17
N GLN A 77 2.09 14.46 -7.13
CA GLN A 77 3.05 13.35 -7.15
C GLN A 77 2.50 12.17 -7.97
N PRO A 78 3.38 11.38 -8.61
CA PRO A 78 2.95 10.21 -9.37
C PRO A 78 2.40 9.10 -8.44
N MET A 79 1.69 8.14 -9.03
CA MET A 79 0.96 7.12 -8.27
C MET A 79 1.87 6.20 -7.44
N ASP A 80 3.03 5.82 -7.95
CA ASP A 80 4.05 5.02 -7.24
C ASP A 80 4.53 5.73 -5.97
N VAL A 81 4.76 7.05 -6.04
CA VAL A 81 5.10 7.89 -4.88
C VAL A 81 3.93 7.97 -3.89
N CYS A 82 2.69 8.08 -4.37
CA CYS A 82 1.51 7.97 -3.49
C CYS A 82 1.41 6.58 -2.84
N GLY A 83 1.81 5.53 -3.54
CA GLY A 83 2.00 4.19 -3.01
C GLY A 83 2.99 4.19 -1.86
N ALA A 84 4.16 4.81 -2.03
CA ALA A 84 5.17 4.96 -0.99
C ALA A 84 4.66 5.74 0.24
N MET A 85 3.94 6.85 0.02
CA MET A 85 3.28 7.61 1.09
C MET A 85 2.30 6.73 1.88
N SER A 86 1.52 5.89 1.19
CA SER A 86 0.56 4.99 1.83
C SER A 86 1.24 3.90 2.68
N GLN A 87 2.43 3.43 2.29
CA GLN A 87 3.21 2.51 3.11
C GLN A 87 3.67 3.18 4.40
N GLY A 88 4.19 4.41 4.30
CA GLY A 88 4.57 5.20 5.47
C GLY A 88 3.39 5.44 6.42
N GLN A 89 2.24 5.85 5.88
CA GLN A 89 1.02 6.10 6.65
C GLN A 89 0.53 4.84 7.38
N ILE A 90 0.29 3.74 6.64
CA ILE A 90 -0.32 2.54 7.20
C ILE A 90 0.67 1.78 8.07
N GLY A 91 1.93 1.67 7.62
CA GLY A 91 2.99 1.02 8.37
C GLY A 91 3.24 1.70 9.72
N TYR A 92 3.26 3.04 9.76
CA TYR A 92 3.29 3.80 11.01
C TYR A 92 2.14 3.40 11.97
N MET A 93 0.91 3.35 11.47
CA MET A 93 -0.26 3.03 12.29
C MET A 93 -0.17 1.60 12.85
N ILE A 94 0.19 0.62 12.02
CA ILE A 94 0.34 -0.78 12.40
C ILE A 94 1.48 -0.93 13.41
N GLN A 95 2.65 -0.38 13.10
CA GLN A 95 3.83 -0.41 13.96
C GLN A 95 3.52 0.16 15.33
N GLN A 96 2.92 1.36 15.39
CA GLN A 96 2.53 1.99 16.63
C GLN A 96 1.53 1.13 17.43
N ALA A 97 0.54 0.54 16.77
CA ALA A 97 -0.47 -0.27 17.43
C ALA A 97 0.12 -1.56 18.01
N ILE A 98 0.97 -2.26 17.25
CA ILE A 98 1.63 -3.50 17.69
C ILE A 98 2.60 -3.20 18.84
N MET A 99 3.45 -2.18 18.72
CA MET A 99 4.40 -1.80 19.77
C MET A 99 3.68 -1.47 21.08
N ASN A 100 2.58 -0.73 21.02
CA ASN A 100 1.79 -0.40 22.20
C ASN A 100 1.14 -1.63 22.83
N GLU A 101 0.66 -2.56 22.02
CA GLU A 101 0.05 -3.80 22.52
C GLU A 101 1.09 -4.74 23.15
N LEU A 102 2.27 -4.89 22.54
CA LEU A 102 3.40 -5.63 23.13
C LEU A 102 3.80 -5.03 24.48
N ARG A 103 3.96 -3.71 24.56
CA ARG A 103 4.28 -3.00 25.80
C ARG A 103 3.24 -3.23 26.90
N ARG A 104 1.95 -3.21 26.57
CA ARG A 104 0.87 -3.50 27.53
C ARG A 104 0.95 -4.91 28.10
N ARG A 105 1.50 -5.85 27.32
CA ARG A 105 1.70 -7.25 27.72
C ARG A 105 3.06 -7.51 28.35
N GLY A 106 3.88 -6.48 28.56
CA GLY A 106 5.22 -6.61 29.14
C GLY A 106 6.23 -7.30 28.22
N VAL A 107 5.98 -7.30 26.90
CA VAL A 107 6.86 -7.93 25.91
C VAL A 107 7.67 -6.85 25.19
N GLU A 108 8.99 -7.02 25.19
CA GLU A 108 9.90 -6.17 24.43
C GLU A 108 10.39 -6.91 23.18
N ARG A 109 9.85 -6.53 22.02
CA ARG A 109 10.25 -7.07 20.72
C ARG A 109 10.26 -5.93 19.70
N PRO A 110 11.33 -5.78 18.90
CA PRO A 110 11.42 -4.68 17.96
C PRO A 110 10.45 -4.86 16.80
N VAL A 111 9.87 -3.76 16.34
CA VAL A 111 8.94 -3.70 15.21
C VAL A 111 9.46 -2.67 14.22
N ALA A 112 9.53 -3.03 12.93
CA ALA A 112 10.02 -2.15 11.89
C ALA A 112 9.13 -2.18 10.66
N THR A 113 8.78 -1.00 10.16
CA THR A 113 8.17 -0.83 8.84
C THR A 113 9.24 -0.54 7.81
N ILE A 114 9.25 -1.34 6.73
CA ILE A 114 10.19 -1.20 5.63
C ILE A 114 9.43 -0.71 4.40
N VAL A 115 9.79 0.47 3.91
CA VAL A 115 9.36 0.92 2.59
C VAL A 115 9.88 -0.10 1.58
N THR A 116 8.97 -0.70 0.82
CA THR A 116 9.26 -1.86 -0.02
C THR A 116 8.93 -1.55 -1.48
N GLN A 117 9.89 -1.77 -2.35
CA GLN A 117 9.77 -1.73 -3.81
C GLN A 117 9.55 -3.15 -4.36
N THR A 118 8.70 -3.26 -5.37
CA THR A 118 8.35 -4.52 -6.04
C THR A 118 8.74 -4.44 -7.50
N ILE A 119 9.66 -5.33 -7.89
CA ILE A 119 10.11 -5.45 -9.27
C ILE A 119 8.97 -6.02 -10.11
N VAL A 120 8.68 -5.38 -11.24
CA VAL A 120 7.71 -5.82 -12.24
C VAL A 120 8.37 -5.87 -13.62
N ASP A 121 7.81 -6.66 -14.54
CA ASP A 121 8.32 -6.73 -15.91
C ASP A 121 7.86 -5.50 -16.69
N LYS A 122 8.79 -4.73 -17.26
CA LYS A 122 8.46 -3.57 -18.10
C LYS A 122 7.66 -3.94 -19.35
N ASN A 123 7.73 -5.20 -19.78
CA ASN A 123 7.00 -5.73 -20.93
C ASN A 123 5.72 -6.46 -20.51
N ASP A 124 5.30 -6.37 -19.24
CA ASP A 124 4.07 -7.01 -18.78
C ASP A 124 2.86 -6.54 -19.62
N PRO A 125 2.01 -7.45 -20.12
CA PRO A 125 0.82 -7.09 -20.90
C PRO A 125 -0.13 -6.12 -20.20
N ALA A 126 -0.12 -6.06 -18.85
CA ALA A 126 -0.91 -5.13 -18.08
C ALA A 126 -0.58 -3.65 -18.37
N PHE A 127 0.64 -3.34 -18.83
CA PHE A 127 1.01 -1.99 -19.27
C PHE A 127 0.32 -1.58 -20.57
N GLN A 128 0.02 -2.54 -21.45
CA GLN A 128 -0.72 -2.31 -22.69
C GLN A 128 -2.23 -2.34 -22.49
N HIS A 129 -2.70 -3.08 -21.47
CA HIS A 129 -4.12 -3.21 -21.14
C HIS A 129 -4.41 -2.88 -19.66
N PRO A 130 -4.28 -1.61 -19.24
CA PRO A 130 -4.64 -1.18 -17.89
C PRO A 130 -6.09 -1.49 -17.57
N SER A 131 -6.33 -2.15 -16.45
CA SER A 131 -7.68 -2.61 -16.07
C SER A 131 -8.06 -2.27 -14.62
N LYS A 132 -7.08 -1.94 -13.77
CA LYS A 132 -7.32 -1.75 -12.34
C LYS A 132 -7.79 -0.33 -12.06
N PRO A 133 -9.04 -0.11 -11.59
CA PRO A 133 -9.55 1.23 -11.40
C PRO A 133 -9.05 1.84 -10.08
N VAL A 134 -8.57 3.07 -10.14
CA VAL A 134 -7.92 3.80 -9.05
C VAL A 134 -8.46 5.22 -8.92
N GLY A 135 -8.28 5.82 -7.75
CA GLY A 135 -8.75 7.17 -7.48
C GLY A 135 -10.28 7.31 -7.51
N PRO A 136 -10.79 8.55 -7.61
CA PRO A 136 -12.21 8.87 -7.53
C PRO A 136 -12.98 8.57 -8.83
N PHE A 137 -14.29 8.82 -8.77
CA PHE A 137 -15.13 8.91 -9.96
C PHE A 137 -15.10 10.33 -10.53
N TYR A 138 -14.97 10.41 -11.85
CA TYR A 138 -15.02 11.64 -12.65
C TYR A 138 -16.26 11.65 -13.54
N SER A 139 -16.67 12.85 -13.98
CA SER A 139 -17.56 12.98 -15.13
C SER A 139 -16.82 12.54 -16.41
N GLU A 140 -17.58 12.18 -17.44
CA GLU A 140 -17.00 11.82 -18.75
C GLU A 140 -16.12 12.93 -19.33
N GLU A 141 -16.57 14.19 -19.22
CA GLU A 141 -15.85 15.35 -19.72
C GLU A 141 -14.49 15.51 -19.01
N THR A 142 -14.49 15.47 -17.68
CA THR A 142 -13.25 15.58 -16.89
C THR A 142 -12.32 14.40 -17.16
N ALA A 143 -12.85 13.17 -17.24
CA ALA A 143 -12.04 11.99 -17.53
C ALA A 143 -11.35 12.07 -18.90
N LYS A 144 -12.08 12.49 -19.95
CA LYS A 144 -11.51 12.69 -21.29
C LYS A 144 -10.45 13.78 -21.33
N LYS A 145 -10.65 14.88 -20.59
CA LYS A 145 -9.66 15.94 -20.45
C LYS A 145 -8.37 15.41 -19.81
N LEU A 146 -8.48 14.73 -18.66
CA LEU A 146 -7.33 14.17 -17.94
C LEU A 146 -6.62 13.08 -18.75
N ALA A 147 -7.35 12.27 -19.52
CA ALA A 147 -6.76 11.31 -20.45
C ALA A 147 -5.86 11.99 -21.50
N LYS A 148 -6.28 13.14 -22.04
CA LYS A 148 -5.50 13.90 -23.02
C LYS A 148 -4.30 14.63 -22.40
N GLU A 149 -4.48 15.22 -21.22
CA GLU A 149 -3.45 16.04 -20.56
C GLU A 149 -2.37 15.20 -19.87
N LYS A 150 -2.78 14.11 -19.20
CA LYS A 150 -1.92 13.28 -18.35
C LYS A 150 -1.61 11.91 -18.96
N GLY A 151 -2.13 11.61 -20.15
CA GLY A 151 -1.96 10.30 -20.81
C GLY A 151 -2.65 9.15 -20.07
N TRP A 152 -3.66 9.45 -19.25
CA TRP A 152 -4.37 8.44 -18.48
C TRP A 152 -5.26 7.56 -19.35
N VAL A 153 -5.33 6.27 -19.01
CA VAL A 153 -6.40 5.39 -19.48
C VAL A 153 -7.56 5.49 -18.51
N VAL A 154 -8.77 5.71 -19.03
CA VAL A 154 -10.01 5.87 -18.24
C VAL A 154 -11.09 4.93 -18.75
N ILE A 155 -11.89 4.37 -17.85
CA ILE A 155 -13.04 3.52 -18.18
C ILE A 155 -14.31 4.05 -17.52
N GLU A 156 -15.45 3.73 -18.12
CA GLU A 156 -16.77 3.86 -17.51
C GLU A 156 -16.97 2.71 -16.51
N ASP A 157 -17.44 3.02 -15.30
CA ASP A 157 -17.60 2.06 -14.20
C ASP A 157 -19.09 1.90 -13.81
N ALA A 158 -19.83 1.21 -14.68
CA ALA A 158 -21.17 0.67 -14.43
C ALA A 158 -22.21 1.71 -14.00
N GLY A 159 -22.25 2.85 -14.69
CA GLY A 159 -23.17 3.96 -14.46
C GLY A 159 -22.80 4.86 -13.29
N ARG A 160 -21.69 4.58 -12.59
CA ARG A 160 -21.26 5.37 -11.40
C ARG A 160 -20.34 6.53 -11.76
N GLY A 161 -19.89 6.60 -13.01
CA GLY A 161 -18.96 7.61 -13.52
C GLY A 161 -17.74 6.97 -14.18
N TRP A 162 -16.74 7.80 -14.45
CA TRP A 162 -15.49 7.38 -15.09
C TRP A 162 -14.36 7.28 -14.09
N ARG A 163 -13.46 6.31 -14.26
CA ARG A 163 -12.31 6.12 -13.37
C ARG A 163 -11.02 5.96 -14.17
N ARG A 164 -9.92 6.47 -13.62
CA ARG A 164 -8.57 6.12 -14.09
C ARG A 164 -8.34 4.64 -13.87
N VAL A 165 -7.80 3.96 -14.88
CA VAL A 165 -7.28 2.61 -14.75
C VAL A 165 -5.77 2.61 -14.90
N VAL A 166 -5.12 1.73 -14.14
CA VAL A 166 -3.67 1.55 -14.17
C VAL A 166 -3.33 0.08 -14.38
N PRO A 167 -2.10 -0.22 -14.84
CA PRO A 167 -1.56 -1.56 -14.91
C PRO A 167 -1.61 -2.27 -13.54
N SER A 168 -1.80 -3.59 -13.59
CA SER A 168 -1.67 -4.47 -12.42
C SER A 168 -0.78 -5.68 -12.77
N PRO A 169 0.52 -5.45 -12.98
CA PRO A 169 1.46 -6.50 -13.41
C PRO A 169 1.77 -7.48 -12.28
N ASP A 170 2.22 -8.69 -12.64
CA ASP A 170 2.60 -9.68 -11.64
C ASP A 170 3.94 -9.30 -10.96
N PRO A 171 4.05 -9.42 -9.63
CA PRO A 171 5.28 -9.12 -8.92
C PRO A 171 6.36 -10.17 -9.22
N LYS A 172 7.57 -9.72 -9.54
CA LYS A 172 8.74 -10.58 -9.79
C LYS A 172 9.62 -10.77 -8.55
N GLY A 173 9.57 -9.83 -7.61
CA GLY A 173 10.32 -9.89 -6.36
C GLY A 173 10.30 -8.55 -5.63
N HIS A 174 10.80 -8.54 -4.38
CA HIS A 174 10.97 -7.33 -3.60
C HIS A 174 12.44 -6.95 -3.55
N VAL A 175 12.75 -5.67 -3.77
CA VAL A 175 14.14 -5.16 -3.71
C VAL A 175 14.69 -5.30 -2.30
N GLU A 176 13.86 -5.01 -1.29
CA GLU A 176 14.22 -5.06 0.13
C GLU A 176 14.10 -6.47 0.74
N ALA A 177 13.91 -7.52 -0.07
CA ALA A 177 13.83 -8.90 0.45
C ALA A 177 15.03 -9.31 1.33
N PRO A 178 16.30 -8.98 0.99
CA PRO A 178 17.44 -9.34 1.85
C PRO A 178 17.38 -8.69 3.23
N ILE A 179 17.09 -7.38 3.32
CA ILE A 179 17.01 -6.69 4.62
C ILE A 179 15.80 -7.15 5.44
N ILE A 180 14.68 -7.49 4.79
CA ILE A 180 13.53 -8.09 5.46
C ILE A 180 13.92 -9.44 6.08
N GLN A 181 14.66 -10.28 5.35
CA GLN A 181 15.14 -11.57 5.87
C GLN A 181 16.06 -11.38 7.08
N ASP A 182 17.06 -10.49 6.97
CA ASP A 182 18.00 -10.18 8.07
C ASP A 182 17.27 -9.71 9.35
N LEU A 183 16.23 -8.89 9.20
CA LEU A 183 15.45 -8.38 10.34
C LEU A 183 14.62 -9.49 10.99
N VAL A 184 13.96 -10.33 10.18
CA VAL A 184 13.18 -11.45 10.69
C VAL A 184 14.05 -12.45 11.45
N GLU A 185 15.25 -12.74 10.94
CA GLU A 185 16.23 -13.61 11.60
C GLU A 185 16.75 -13.02 12.93
N LYS A 186 16.76 -11.69 13.05
CA LYS A 186 17.03 -10.94 14.30
C LYS A 186 15.79 -10.75 15.16
N GLU A 187 14.75 -11.53 14.92
CA GLU A 187 13.50 -11.57 15.69
C GLU A 187 12.66 -10.28 15.60
N PHE A 188 12.91 -9.39 14.65
CA PHE A 188 12.03 -8.24 14.42
C PHE A 188 10.67 -8.72 13.92
N ILE A 189 9.61 -8.02 14.33
CA ILE A 189 8.32 -8.06 13.66
C ILE A 189 8.41 -7.07 12.50
N VAL A 190 8.39 -7.57 11.28
CA VAL A 190 8.60 -6.73 10.08
C VAL A 190 7.26 -6.43 9.43
N ILE A 191 6.98 -5.16 9.15
CA ILE A 191 5.87 -4.71 8.33
C ILE A 191 6.46 -4.28 6.99
N SER A 192 6.04 -4.91 5.89
CA SER A 192 6.61 -4.69 4.56
C SER A 192 5.59 -4.92 3.45
N SER A 193 5.99 -4.64 2.21
CA SER A 193 5.17 -4.87 1.00
C SER A 193 3.79 -4.20 1.10
N GLY A 194 3.72 -3.01 1.70
CA GLY A 194 2.45 -2.29 1.85
C GLY A 194 1.85 -1.93 0.49
N GLY A 195 0.59 -2.29 0.27
CA GLY A 195 -0.06 -2.21 -1.04
C GLY A 195 0.52 -3.16 -2.10
N GLY A 196 1.20 -4.23 -1.67
CA GLY A 196 1.95 -5.14 -2.57
C GLY A 196 3.35 -4.63 -2.94
N GLY A 197 3.73 -3.44 -2.46
CA GLY A 197 5.02 -2.78 -2.73
C GLY A 197 4.95 -1.72 -3.82
N ILE A 198 5.93 -0.80 -3.84
CA ILE A 198 6.01 0.28 -4.83
C ILE A 198 6.50 -0.32 -6.14
N PRO A 199 5.72 -0.31 -7.23
CA PRO A 199 6.13 -0.94 -8.48
C PRO A 199 7.34 -0.24 -9.08
N VAL A 200 8.37 -1.01 -9.40
CA VAL A 200 9.57 -0.53 -10.09
C VAL A 200 9.95 -1.47 -11.22
N VAL A 201 10.50 -0.92 -12.29
CA VAL A 201 11.19 -1.68 -13.34
C VAL A 201 12.69 -1.51 -13.19
N GLU A 202 13.46 -2.53 -13.56
CA GLU A 202 14.91 -2.44 -13.65
C GLU A 202 15.32 -2.16 -15.10
N GLU A 203 15.97 -1.02 -15.32
CA GLU A 203 16.49 -0.62 -16.63
C GLU A 203 17.92 -0.11 -16.49
N ASN A 204 18.85 -0.70 -17.26
CA ASN A 204 20.25 -0.30 -17.28
C ASN A 204 20.94 -0.30 -15.89
N GLY A 205 20.49 -1.19 -14.99
CA GLY A 205 21.00 -1.28 -13.61
C GLY A 205 20.42 -0.24 -12.65
N GLU A 206 19.42 0.53 -13.08
CA GLU A 206 18.70 1.49 -12.25
C GLU A 206 17.26 1.02 -12.01
N LEU A 207 16.75 1.29 -10.80
CA LEU A 207 15.34 1.10 -10.47
C LEU A 207 14.57 2.36 -10.82
N LYS A 208 13.46 2.19 -11.53
CA LYS A 208 12.57 3.29 -11.91
C LYS A 208 11.14 2.99 -11.50
N GLY A 209 10.54 3.91 -10.75
CA GLY A 209 9.13 3.84 -10.37
C GLY A 209 8.20 3.84 -11.58
N VAL A 210 7.15 3.02 -11.52
CA VAL A 210 6.11 2.94 -12.55
C VAL A 210 4.73 3.02 -11.92
N GLU A 211 3.83 3.77 -12.56
CA GLU A 211 2.45 3.93 -12.08
C GLU A 211 1.64 2.65 -12.32
N ALA A 212 1.66 1.74 -11.36
CA ALA A 212 0.93 0.48 -11.35
C ALA A 212 0.41 0.14 -9.94
N VAL A 213 -0.39 -0.93 -9.83
CA VAL A 213 -0.80 -1.54 -8.56
C VAL A 213 -0.36 -2.99 -8.55
N ILE A 214 0.05 -3.52 -7.41
CA ILE A 214 0.39 -4.94 -7.24
C ILE A 214 -0.79 -5.68 -6.59
#